data_AF-A0A1G3XS31-F1
#
_entry.id   AF-A0A1G3XS31-F1
#
_cell.length_a   1.000
_cell.length_b   1.000
_cell.length_c   1.000
_cell.angle_alpha   90.00
_cell.angle_beta   90.00
_cell.angle_gamma   90.00
#
_symmetry.space_group_name_H-M   'P 1'
#
loop_
_entity.id
_entity.type
_entity.pdbx_description
1 polymer ?
#
loop_
_entity_poly.entity_id
_entity_poly.type
_entity_poly.pdbx_seq_one_letter_code
_entity_poly.pdbx_strand_id
1 'polypeptide(L)'
;MAKRVIHKSEERVDSETGEIVRTGYAIIVDRPNGDKDFVKVFKCFTQKVLEDLEIENGKAKLLFWFIDRVQGMRINQEPVIIATVEMISDDLKCAEISVRKWLAVLIEKGYVKRCLTPKGKILHNMYIINPGFVIKGKLSDMD
;
A
#
# COMPACT_ATOMS: atom_id res chain seq x y z
N MET A 1 -3.58 -21.74 22.22
CA MET A 1 -3.28 -22.28 20.88
C MET A 1 -1.81 -22.00 20.57
N ALA A 2 -1.09 -22.95 19.98
CA ALA A 2 0.34 -22.81 19.72
C ALA A 2 0.57 -21.92 18.48
N LYS A 3 1.27 -20.79 18.67
CA LYS A 3 1.70 -19.92 17.57
C LYS A 3 2.67 -20.68 16.67
N ARG A 4 2.33 -20.85 15.39
CA ARG A 4 3.24 -21.46 14.42
C ARG A 4 4.07 -20.36 13.79
N VAL A 5 5.35 -20.29 14.18
CA VAL A 5 6.32 -19.36 13.59
C VAL A 5 7.12 -20.13 12.54
N ILE A 6 6.95 -19.74 11.29
CA ILE A 6 7.72 -20.30 10.18
C ILE A 6 8.91 -19.38 9.95
N HIS A 7 10.11 -19.92 10.15
CA HIS A 7 11.36 -19.23 9.81
C HIS A 7 11.76 -19.67 8.41
N LYS A 8 11.86 -18.72 7.49
CA LYS A 8 12.48 -18.91 6.17
C LYS A 8 13.71 -18.03 6.08
N SER A 9 14.69 -18.42 5.29
CA SER A 9 15.82 -17.57 4.94
C SER A 9 16.10 -17.72 3.45
N GLU A 10 16.33 -16.60 2.78
CA GLU A 10 16.87 -16.58 1.44
C GLU A 10 18.27 -16.00 1.45
N GLU A 11 19.13 -16.57 0.61
CA GLU A 11 20.46 -16.05 0.34
C GLU A 11 20.45 -15.52 -1.09
N ARG A 12 20.83 -14.25 -1.27
CA ARG A 12 21.02 -13.64 -2.58
C ARG A 12 22.41 -13.07 -2.65
N VAL A 13 23.02 -13.16 -3.83
CA VAL A 13 24.30 -12.51 -4.09
C VAL A 13 24.01 -11.09 -4.52
N ASP A 14 24.54 -10.13 -3.78
CA ASP A 14 24.49 -8.73 -4.15
C ASP A 14 25.29 -8.52 -5.44
N SER A 15 24.62 -8.03 -6.48
CA SER A 15 25.19 -7.95 -7.82
C SER A 15 26.27 -6.89 -7.98
N GLU A 16 26.41 -5.95 -7.03
CA GLU A 16 27.40 -4.88 -7.06
C GLU A 16 28.64 -5.21 -6.22
N THR A 17 28.45 -5.89 -5.09
CA THR A 17 29.51 -6.20 -4.12
C THR A 17 29.97 -7.66 -4.14
N GLY A 18 29.16 -8.55 -4.70
CA GLY A 18 29.39 -10.00 -4.70
C GLY A 18 29.17 -10.67 -3.34
N GLU A 19 28.71 -9.92 -2.33
CA GLU A 19 28.46 -10.45 -0.99
C GLU A 19 27.17 -11.28 -0.94
N ILE A 20 27.17 -12.34 -0.15
CA ILE A 20 25.97 -13.14 0.09
C ILE A 20 25.12 -12.45 1.17
N VAL A 21 24.02 -11.84 0.74
CA VAL A 21 23.02 -11.23 1.62
C VAL A 21 22.04 -12.30 2.05
N ARG A 22 22.03 -12.61 3.35
CA ARG A 22 21.09 -13.54 3.97
C ARG A 22 19.93 -12.77 4.59
N THR A 23 18.74 -12.94 4.03
CA THR A 23 17.51 -12.33 4.57
C THR A 23 16.67 -13.39 5.26
N GLY A 24 16.51 -13.28 6.57
CA GLY A 24 15.61 -14.13 7.36
C GLY A 24 14.22 -13.51 7.49
N TYR A 25 13.19 -14.32 7.29
CA TYR A 25 11.79 -13.97 7.48
C TYR A 25 11.19 -14.83 8.60
N ALA A 26 10.55 -14.18 9.57
CA ALA A 26 9.70 -14.85 10.55
C ALA A 26 8.23 -14.61 10.19
N ILE A 27 7.56 -15.65 9.71
CA ILE A 27 6.12 -15.62 9.43
C ILE A 27 5.40 -16.17 10.65
N ILE A 28 4.82 -15.28 11.45
CA ILE A 28 3.95 -15.66 12.56
C ILE A 28 2.56 -15.92 11.98
N VAL A 29 2.17 -17.19 11.92
CA VAL A 29 0.86 -17.61 11.44
C VAL A 29 -0.04 -17.84 12.66
N ASP A 30 -0.82 -16.82 13.01
CA ASP A 30 -1.99 -16.98 13.88
C ASP A 30 -3.19 -17.18 12.94
N ARG A 31 -3.63 -18.42 12.76
CA ARG A 31 -4.81 -18.74 11.93
C ARG A 31 -5.91 -19.26 12.84
N PRO A 32 -6.89 -18.42 13.23
CA PRO A 32 -8.19 -18.92 13.61
C PRO A 32 -8.79 -19.68 12.42
N ASN A 33 -9.41 -20.83 12.65
CA ASN A 33 -10.09 -21.58 11.59
C ASN A 33 -11.21 -20.71 11.00
N GLY A 34 -11.07 -20.22 9.76
CA GLY A 34 -12.14 -19.48 9.08
C GLY A 34 -11.72 -18.49 7.98
N ASP A 35 -10.46 -18.05 7.94
CA ASP A 35 -10.06 -16.98 7.01
C ASP A 35 -9.79 -17.48 5.58
N LYS A 36 -10.86 -17.52 4.75
CA LYS A 36 -10.76 -17.77 3.30
C LYS A 36 -10.56 -16.51 2.45
N ASP A 37 -10.79 -15.33 3.02
CA ASP A 37 -10.82 -14.06 2.27
C ASP A 37 -10.06 -12.92 2.98
N PHE A 38 -8.91 -13.22 3.60
CA PHE A 38 -8.14 -12.17 4.26
C PHE A 38 -7.30 -11.36 3.26
N VAL A 39 -7.44 -10.05 3.32
CA VAL A 39 -6.57 -9.08 2.65
C VAL A 39 -5.41 -8.81 3.59
N LYS A 40 -4.20 -9.22 3.19
CA LYS A 40 -3.01 -8.94 3.98
C LYS A 40 -2.56 -7.49 3.75
N VAL A 41 -3.03 -6.59 4.62
CA VAL A 41 -2.58 -5.19 4.65
C VAL A 41 -1.20 -5.16 5.33
N PHE A 42 -0.13 -5.24 4.53
CA PHE A 42 1.23 -5.15 5.06
C PHE A 42 1.58 -3.69 5.39
N LYS A 43 2.11 -3.46 6.59
CA LYS A 43 2.84 -2.25 7.00
C LYS A 43 2.10 -0.89 6.91
N CYS A 44 0.82 -0.83 6.52
CA CYS A 44 0.04 0.42 6.58
C CYS A 44 -0.17 0.96 8.00
N PHE A 45 0.02 0.13 9.03
CA PHE A 45 -0.21 0.50 10.43
C PHE A 45 1.07 0.39 11.27
N THR A 46 2.22 0.78 10.70
CA THR A 46 3.41 0.96 11.54
C THR A 46 3.36 2.31 12.23
N GLN A 47 3.96 2.38 13.41
CA GLN A 47 4.17 3.63 14.16
C GLN A 47 4.73 4.73 13.25
N LYS A 48 5.64 4.37 12.33
CA LYS A 48 6.18 5.28 11.30
C LYS A 48 5.12 5.93 10.41
N VAL A 49 4.12 5.18 9.94
CA VAL A 49 3.02 5.75 9.11
C VAL A 49 2.15 6.68 9.93
N LEU A 50 1.89 6.33 11.19
CA LEU A 50 1.11 7.16 12.11
C LEU A 50 1.83 8.47 12.43
N GLU A 51 3.15 8.41 12.64
CA GLU A 51 4.04 9.54 12.86
C GLU A 51 4.20 10.41 11.61
N ASP A 52 4.44 9.81 10.44
CA ASP A 52 4.59 10.52 9.16
C ASP A 52 3.34 11.31 8.76
N LEU A 53 2.16 10.84 9.16
CA LEU A 53 0.88 11.49 8.90
C LEU A 53 0.48 12.49 10.01
N GLU A 54 1.27 12.59 11.09
CA GLU A 54 1.01 13.41 12.29
C GLU A 54 -0.43 13.27 12.83
N ILE A 55 -1.04 12.09 12.66
CA ILE A 55 -2.49 11.82 12.82
C ILE A 55 -3.37 13.07 12.57
N GLU A 56 -3.13 13.76 11.46
CA GLU A 56 -4.13 14.66 10.93
C GLU A 56 -5.17 13.75 10.25
N ASN A 57 -6.32 13.59 10.91
CA ASN A 57 -7.39 12.62 10.58
C ASN A 57 -7.70 12.55 9.07
N GLY A 58 -7.58 13.67 8.35
CA GLY A 58 -7.81 13.76 6.91
C GLY A 58 -6.83 12.99 6.02
N LYS A 59 -5.52 13.04 6.30
CA LYS A 59 -4.50 12.37 5.47
C LYS A 59 -4.62 10.84 5.59
N ALA A 60 -4.83 10.36 6.81
CA ALA A 60 -5.08 8.94 7.09
C ALA A 60 -6.39 8.46 6.44
N LYS A 61 -7.48 9.25 6.53
CA LYS A 61 -8.74 8.97 5.82
C LYS A 61 -8.54 8.83 4.32
N LEU A 62 -7.80 9.74 3.70
CA LEU A 62 -7.53 9.65 2.27
C LEU A 62 -6.69 8.42 1.92
N LEU A 63 -5.67 8.09 2.72
CA LEU A 63 -4.90 6.87 2.50
C LEU A 63 -5.79 5.64 2.57
N PHE A 64 -6.63 5.50 3.61
CA PHE A 64 -7.56 4.38 3.73
C PHE A 64 -8.57 4.31 2.58
N TRP A 65 -9.01 5.46 2.08
CA TRP A 65 -9.86 5.49 0.89
C TRP A 65 -9.15 4.87 -0.32
N PHE A 66 -7.86 5.17 -0.57
CA PHE A 66 -7.09 4.52 -1.64
C PHE A 66 -6.97 3.00 -1.41
N ILE A 67 -6.73 2.56 -0.17
CA ILE A 67 -6.61 1.14 0.18
C ILE A 67 -7.93 0.39 -0.09
N ASP A 68 -9.05 1.01 0.27
CA ASP A 68 -10.39 0.45 0.04
C ASP A 68 -10.67 0.28 -1.46
N ARG A 69 -10.31 1.26 -2.30
CA ARG A 69 -10.43 1.16 -3.76
C ARG A 69 -9.65 -0.02 -4.34
N VAL A 70 -8.47 -0.35 -3.79
CA VAL A 70 -7.71 -1.55 -4.20
C VAL A 70 -8.44 -2.85 -3.88
N GLN A 71 -9.25 -2.88 -2.82
CA GLN A 71 -10.02 -4.09 -2.48
C GLN A 71 -11.04 -4.47 -3.55
N GLY A 72 -11.54 -3.50 -4.33
CA GLY A 72 -12.41 -3.75 -5.47
C GLY A 72 -11.70 -4.33 -6.71
N MET A 73 -10.36 -4.35 -6.75
CA MET A 73 -9.60 -4.73 -7.94
C MET A 73 -9.39 -6.25 -8.06
N ARG A 74 -8.97 -6.72 -9.24
CA ARG A 74 -8.57 -8.12 -9.43
C ARG A 74 -7.26 -8.40 -8.70
N ILE A 75 -7.08 -9.64 -8.30
CA ILE A 75 -5.83 -10.13 -7.71
C ILE A 75 -4.68 -9.95 -8.72
N ASN A 76 -3.51 -9.52 -8.25
CA ASN A 76 -2.30 -9.27 -9.05
C ASN A 76 -2.47 -8.19 -10.13
N GLN A 77 -3.54 -7.40 -10.08
CA GLN A 77 -3.71 -6.22 -10.92
C GLN A 77 -2.88 -5.05 -10.37
N GLU A 78 -2.26 -4.28 -11.26
CA GLU A 78 -1.63 -3.01 -10.86
C GLU A 78 -2.70 -2.07 -10.24
N PRO A 79 -2.45 -1.48 -9.07
CA PRO A 79 -3.48 -0.78 -8.31
C PRO A 79 -3.68 0.66 -8.81
N VAL A 80 -4.08 0.79 -10.07
CA VAL A 80 -4.39 2.06 -10.73
C VAL A 80 -5.79 2.51 -10.35
N ILE A 81 -5.90 3.67 -9.72
CA ILE A 81 -7.13 4.29 -9.24
C ILE A 81 -7.38 5.54 -10.05
N ILE A 82 -8.56 5.60 -10.69
CA ILE A 82 -9.04 6.78 -11.40
C ILE A 82 -9.98 7.53 -10.47
N ALA A 83 -9.61 8.74 -10.09
CA ALA A 83 -10.37 9.56 -9.15
C ALA A 83 -10.14 11.04 -9.40
N THR A 84 -11.21 11.84 -9.41
CA THR A 84 -11.10 13.30 -9.37
C THR A 84 -11.07 13.79 -7.92
N VAL A 85 -10.62 15.02 -7.72
CA VAL A 85 -10.65 15.66 -6.39
C VAL A 85 -12.09 15.77 -5.87
N GLU A 86 -13.03 16.13 -6.73
CA GLU A 86 -14.47 16.23 -6.44
C GLU A 86 -15.03 14.89 -5.92
N MET A 87 -14.79 13.78 -6.63
CA MET A 87 -15.24 12.45 -6.21
C MET A 87 -14.72 12.07 -4.82
N ILE A 88 -13.43 12.31 -4.57
CA ILE A 88 -12.82 12.03 -3.26
C ILE A 88 -13.42 12.94 -2.18
N SER A 89 -13.70 14.20 -2.53
CA SER A 89 -14.31 15.19 -1.65
C SER A 89 -15.69 14.72 -1.18
N ASP A 90 -16.50 14.24 -2.12
CA ASP A 90 -17.85 13.74 -1.87
C ASP A 90 -17.84 12.47 -1.02
N ASP A 91 -17.00 11.50 -1.39
CA ASP A 91 -16.86 10.24 -0.65
C ASP A 91 -16.41 10.47 0.80
N LEU A 92 -15.45 11.38 1.00
CA LEU A 92 -14.89 11.69 2.31
C LEU A 92 -15.66 12.78 3.07
N LYS A 93 -16.70 13.36 2.45
CA LYS A 93 -17.52 14.46 2.99
C LYS A 93 -16.65 15.60 3.53
N CYS A 94 -15.73 16.08 2.70
CA CYS A 94 -14.81 17.16 3.05
C CYS A 94 -14.73 18.19 1.93
N ALA A 95 -13.97 19.26 2.13
CA ALA A 95 -13.75 20.27 1.10
C ALA A 95 -12.64 19.84 0.13
N GLU A 96 -12.79 20.16 -1.16
CA GLU A 96 -11.81 19.81 -2.20
C GLU A 96 -10.40 20.33 -1.87
N ILE A 97 -10.30 21.50 -1.25
CA ILE A 97 -9.02 22.08 -0.85
C ILE A 97 -8.28 21.18 0.14
N SER A 98 -9.00 20.49 1.02
CA SER A 98 -8.44 19.53 1.96
C SER A 98 -7.93 18.30 1.23
N VAL A 99 -8.73 17.76 0.30
CA VAL A 99 -8.31 16.64 -0.56
C VAL A 99 -7.03 16.97 -1.32
N ARG A 100 -6.92 18.16 -1.92
CA ARG A 100 -5.71 18.60 -2.65
C ARG A 100 -4.48 18.65 -1.75
N LYS A 101 -4.63 19.18 -0.53
CA LYS A 101 -3.56 19.22 0.47
C LYS A 101 -3.12 17.82 0.89
N TRP A 102 -4.08 16.95 1.21
CA TRP A 102 -3.77 15.58 1.63
C TRP A 102 -3.14 14.76 0.50
N LEU A 103 -3.63 14.90 -0.74
CA LEU A 103 -3.04 14.26 -1.92
C LEU A 103 -1.58 14.69 -2.12
N ALA A 104 -1.28 15.98 -1.99
CA ALA A 104 0.09 16.48 -2.12
C ALA A 104 1.02 15.80 -1.11
N VAL A 105 0.60 15.67 0.14
CA VAL A 105 1.36 15.00 1.20
C VAL A 105 1.53 13.50 0.92
N LEU A 106 0.47 12.80 0.53
CA LEU A 106 0.56 11.37 0.21
C LEU A 106 1.49 11.10 -1.00
N ILE A 107 1.53 12.02 -1.95
CA ILE A 107 2.44 11.95 -3.11
C ILE A 107 3.88 12.22 -2.69
N GLU A 108 4.11 13.30 -1.93
CA GLU A 108 5.45 13.68 -1.44
C GLU A 108 6.08 12.55 -0.61
N LYS A 109 5.29 11.92 0.26
CA LYS A 109 5.74 10.81 1.12
C LYS A 109 5.79 9.46 0.39
N GLY A 110 5.38 9.40 -0.88
CA GLY A 110 5.48 8.20 -1.70
C GLY A 110 4.46 7.10 -1.38
N TYR A 111 3.37 7.42 -0.69
CA TYR A 111 2.24 6.51 -0.46
C TYR A 111 1.42 6.32 -1.74
N VAL A 112 1.27 7.40 -2.52
CA VAL A 112 0.54 7.43 -3.79
C VAL A 112 1.44 8.08 -4.85
N LYS A 113 1.33 7.64 -6.10
CA LYS A 113 2.02 8.25 -7.25
C LYS A 113 1.00 8.68 -8.28
N ARG A 114 1.25 9.77 -9.00
CA ARG A 114 0.46 10.10 -10.20
C ARG A 114 0.94 9.27 -11.37
N CYS A 115 0.01 8.77 -12.17
CA CYS A 115 0.37 8.09 -13.41
C CYS A 115 0.96 9.09 -14.40
N LEU A 116 1.91 8.62 -15.20
CA LEU A 116 2.51 9.38 -16.29
C LEU A 116 2.12 8.73 -17.62
N THR A 117 1.94 9.56 -18.64
CA THR A 117 1.91 9.10 -20.04
C THR A 117 3.29 8.54 -20.44
N PRO A 118 3.38 7.76 -21.53
CA PRO A 118 4.67 7.30 -22.06
C PRO A 118 5.67 8.43 -22.38
N LYS A 119 5.17 9.65 -22.58
CA LYS A 119 5.97 10.87 -22.84
C LYS A 119 6.29 11.67 -21.57
N GLY A 120 6.04 11.11 -20.38
CA GLY A 120 6.34 11.74 -19.09
C GLY A 120 5.33 12.80 -18.60
N LYS A 121 4.21 13.02 -19.30
CA LYS A 121 3.17 13.96 -18.85
C LYS A 121 2.31 13.37 -17.72
N ILE A 122 2.00 14.17 -16.71
CA ILE A 122 1.15 13.78 -15.57
C ILE A 122 -0.30 13.55 -16.03
N LEU A 123 -0.89 12.44 -15.59
CA LEU A 123 -2.31 12.15 -15.70
C LEU A 123 -3.01 12.58 -14.40
N HIS A 124 -3.75 13.69 -14.46
CA HIS A 124 -4.23 14.41 -13.27
C HIS A 124 -5.21 13.64 -12.37
N ASN A 125 -5.91 12.64 -12.91
CA ASN A 125 -6.93 11.87 -12.20
C ASN A 125 -6.56 10.39 -12.06
N MET A 126 -5.31 10.02 -12.36
CA MET A 126 -4.87 8.63 -12.31
C MET A 126 -3.74 8.51 -11.31
N TYR A 127 -3.96 7.63 -10.35
CA TYR A 127 -3.09 7.43 -9.20
C TYR A 127 -2.75 5.95 -9.08
N ILE A 128 -1.55 5.64 -8.61
CA ILE A 128 -1.13 4.30 -8.22
C ILE A 128 -0.77 4.37 -6.74
N ILE A 129 -1.41 3.55 -5.91
CA ILE A 129 -0.93 3.35 -4.55
C ILE A 129 0.38 2.57 -4.62
N ASN A 130 1.35 2.95 -3.80
CA ASN A 130 2.66 2.29 -3.81
C ASN A 130 2.52 0.80 -3.41
N PRO A 131 2.89 -0.14 -4.30
CA PRO A 131 2.81 -1.58 -4.01
C PRO A 131 3.65 -2.00 -2.80
N GLY A 132 4.70 -1.25 -2.44
CA GLY A 132 5.45 -1.48 -1.21
C GLY A 132 4.62 -1.31 0.08
N PHE A 133 3.42 -0.73 -0.02
CA PHE A 133 2.48 -0.54 1.08
C PHE A 133 1.23 -1.42 0.95
N VAL A 134 0.68 -1.59 -0.26
CA VAL A 134 -0.56 -2.35 -0.46
C VAL A 134 -0.51 -3.12 -1.77
N ILE A 135 -0.65 -4.45 -1.66
CA ILE A 135 -0.82 -5.35 -2.81
C ILE A 135 -2.01 -6.27 -2.51
N LYS A 136 -2.88 -6.44 -3.51
CA LYS A 136 -3.89 -7.49 -3.50
C LYS A 136 -3.35 -8.70 -4.25
N GLY A 137 -2.86 -9.69 -3.51
CA GLY A 137 -2.29 -10.92 -4.08
C GLY A 137 -2.74 -12.17 -3.33
N LYS A 138 -2.44 -13.35 -3.88
CA LYS A 138 -2.59 -14.63 -3.18
C LYS A 138 -1.30 -14.95 -2.44
N LEU A 139 -1.43 -15.62 -1.28
CA LEU A 139 -0.26 -16.02 -0.48
C LEU A 139 0.71 -16.94 -1.22
N SER A 140 0.23 -17.71 -2.20
CA SER A 140 1.05 -18.60 -3.03
C SER A 140 1.93 -17.87 -4.03
N ASP A 141 1.64 -16.60 -4.32
CA ASP A 141 2.24 -15.85 -5.43
C ASP A 141 3.26 -14.81 -4.91
N MET A 142 3.50 -14.76 -3.60
CA MET A 142 4.39 -13.81 -2.92
C MET A 142 5.67 -14.49 -2.39
N ASP A 143 6.08 -15.60 -3.00
CA ASP A 143 7.39 -16.24 -2.79
C ASP A 143 8.51 -15.43 -3.48
#